data_AF-A0A158AYM4-F1
#
_entry.id   AF-A0A158AYM4-F1
#
_cell.length_a   1.000
_cell.length_b   1.000
_cell.length_c   1.000
_cell.angle_alpha   90.00
_cell.angle_beta   90.00
_cell.angle_gamma   90.00
#
_symmetry.space_group_name_H-M   'P 1'
#
loop_
_entity.id
_entity.type
_entity.pdbx_description
1 polymer ?
#
loop_
_entity_poly.entity_id
_entity_poly.type
_entity_poly.pdbx_seq_one_letter_code
_entity_poly.pdbx_strand_id
1 'polypeptide(L)'
;MIRRPSAHGSHTLELFDSVRRRNFCAHVLALPVTTEIARVRGVYGYQLPKWLAEIDVSIESDVTASISALGGKPDLSVNAPLPALRTVAPQSHLGTTTMINRIDGEWHQTLVQTNTLTYAERFLPRNVSLLRHGGPLSQLLDGLGATTILRLDIVKDAQIVLNMPTPLEASRS
;
A
#
# COMPACT_ATOMS: atom_id res chain seq x y z
N MET A 1 0.89 -10.01 2.61
CA MET A 1 1.94 -9.52 3.52
C MET A 1 2.96 -10.64 3.68
N ILE A 2 4.24 -10.40 3.37
CA ILE A 2 5.30 -11.40 3.55
C ILE A 2 5.83 -11.28 4.98
N ARG A 3 6.18 -12.41 5.61
CA ARG A 3 6.80 -12.42 6.96
C ARG A 3 8.05 -11.55 6.96
N ARG A 4 8.31 -10.85 8.06
CA ARG A 4 9.68 -10.41 8.30
C ARG A 4 10.62 -11.63 8.29
N PRO A 5 11.78 -11.56 7.62
CA PRO A 5 12.82 -12.56 7.81
C PRO A 5 13.09 -12.65 9.33
N SER A 6 13.18 -13.86 9.88
CA SER A 6 13.42 -14.17 11.32
C SER A 6 12.23 -14.11 12.32
N ALA A 7 10.98 -13.92 11.90
CA ALA A 7 9.84 -13.89 12.84
C ALA A 7 9.22 -15.29 13.13
N HIS A 8 9.28 -15.72 14.41
CA HIS A 8 8.63 -16.94 14.93
C HIS A 8 7.31 -16.60 15.64
N GLY A 9 6.21 -16.45 14.90
CA GLY A 9 4.90 -16.12 15.47
C GLY A 9 3.70 -16.36 14.55
N SER A 10 2.48 -16.18 15.08
CA SER A 10 1.23 -16.29 14.32
C SER A 10 1.03 -15.11 13.36
N HIS A 11 0.62 -15.39 12.12
CA HIS A 11 0.42 -14.41 11.05
C HIS A 11 -0.56 -13.26 11.42
N THR A 12 -1.59 -13.56 12.21
CA THR A 12 -2.60 -12.56 12.61
C THR A 12 -2.05 -11.60 13.66
N LEU A 13 -1.31 -12.10 14.64
CA LEU A 13 -0.66 -11.28 15.67
C LEU A 13 0.38 -10.35 15.06
N GLU A 14 1.18 -10.83 14.10
CA GLU A 14 2.16 -10.00 13.38
C GLU A 14 1.46 -8.90 12.56
N LEU A 15 0.31 -9.20 11.95
CA LEU A 15 -0.49 -8.20 11.25
C LEU A 15 -1.00 -7.13 12.21
N PHE A 16 -1.59 -7.51 13.36
CA PHE A 16 -2.01 -6.54 14.37
C PHE A 16 -0.85 -5.70 14.92
N ASP A 17 0.31 -6.32 15.17
CA ASP A 17 1.49 -5.63 15.67
C ASP A 17 2.09 -4.69 14.62
N SER A 18 2.14 -5.08 13.35
CA SER A 18 2.62 -4.23 12.25
C SER A 18 1.73 -3.01 12.05
N VAL A 19 0.41 -3.21 12.13
CA VAL A 19 -0.60 -2.15 12.07
C VAL A 19 -0.46 -1.19 13.25
N ARG A 20 -0.20 -1.72 14.46
CA ARG A 20 0.04 -0.91 15.66
C ARG A 20 1.34 -0.13 15.61
N ARG A 21 2.43 -0.76 15.14
CA ARG A 21 3.78 -0.18 15.10
C ARG A 21 4.07 0.62 13.82
N ARG A 22 3.14 0.66 12.87
CA ARG A 22 3.27 1.33 11.55
C ARG A 22 4.54 0.91 10.79
N ASN A 23 4.89 -0.35 10.96
CA ASN A 23 6.06 -0.97 10.37
C ASN A 23 5.61 -2.18 9.56
N PHE A 24 5.51 -1.99 8.25
CA PHE A 24 4.93 -2.98 7.34
C PHE A 24 6.03 -3.66 6.52
N CYS A 25 6.03 -4.98 6.49
CA CYS A 25 6.78 -5.75 5.50
C CYS A 25 5.81 -6.21 4.42
N ALA A 26 5.98 -5.71 3.19
CA ALA A 26 5.03 -5.94 2.11
C ALA A 26 5.73 -6.53 0.90
N HIS A 27 5.01 -7.41 0.22
CA HIS A 27 5.34 -7.82 -1.13
C HIS A 27 4.39 -7.13 -2.08
N VAL A 28 4.95 -6.48 -3.09
CA VAL A 28 4.17 -5.70 -4.04
C VAL A 28 3.67 -6.65 -5.12
N LEU A 29 2.39 -7.02 -5.03
CA LEU A 29 1.72 -7.88 -6.02
C LEU A 29 1.26 -7.12 -7.26
N ALA A 30 0.91 -5.84 -7.09
CA ALA A 30 0.41 -4.96 -8.12
C ALA A 30 0.71 -3.51 -7.74
N LEU A 31 1.08 -2.68 -8.71
CA LEU A 31 1.34 -1.25 -8.48
C LEU A 31 0.83 -0.39 -9.64
N PRO A 32 -0.49 -0.07 -9.69
CA PRO A 32 -1.01 0.88 -10.67
C PRO A 32 -0.38 2.26 -10.48
N VAL A 33 -0.03 2.94 -11.58
CA VAL A 33 0.57 4.29 -11.55
C VAL A 33 -0.09 5.22 -12.57
N THR A 34 -0.18 6.51 -12.24
CA THR A 34 -0.87 7.53 -13.07
C THR A 34 0.04 8.22 -14.09
N THR A 35 1.37 8.05 -14.00
CA THR A 35 2.32 8.76 -14.87
C THR A 35 3.27 7.84 -15.62
N GLU A 36 3.54 8.16 -16.89
CA GLU A 36 4.43 7.39 -17.75
C GLU A 36 5.89 7.40 -17.25
N ILE A 37 6.32 8.48 -16.59
CA ILE A 37 7.64 8.57 -15.94
C ILE A 37 7.76 7.57 -14.77
N ALA A 38 6.68 7.31 -14.02
CA ALA A 38 6.66 6.30 -12.96
C ALA A 38 6.67 4.85 -13.48
N ARG A 39 6.17 4.63 -14.72
CA ARG A 39 6.32 3.36 -15.46
C ARG A 39 7.78 3.18 -15.92
N VAL A 40 8.39 4.21 -16.53
CA VAL A 40 9.74 4.12 -17.13
C VAL A 40 10.85 4.06 -16.08
N ARG A 41 10.75 4.76 -14.93
CA ARG A 41 11.68 4.57 -13.79
C ARG A 41 11.55 3.20 -13.10
N GLY A 42 10.64 2.34 -13.54
CA GLY A 42 10.47 0.97 -13.06
C GLY A 42 11.31 -0.09 -13.79
N VAL A 43 11.76 0.19 -15.02
CA VAL A 43 12.42 -0.82 -15.88
C VAL A 43 13.90 -1.03 -15.53
N TYR A 44 14.57 -0.05 -14.92
CA TYR A 44 16.01 -0.12 -14.61
C TYR A 44 16.38 -0.05 -13.12
N GLY A 45 15.41 0.04 -12.21
CA GLY A 45 15.70 0.26 -10.78
C GLY A 45 15.07 -0.73 -9.81
N TYR A 46 13.80 -1.09 -10.01
CA TYR A 46 13.00 -1.74 -8.95
C TYR A 46 12.20 -2.97 -9.39
N GLN A 47 12.05 -3.26 -10.69
CA GLN A 47 11.26 -4.40 -11.24
C GLN A 47 9.89 -4.59 -10.57
N LEU A 48 9.20 -3.50 -10.24
CA LEU A 48 7.86 -3.54 -9.66
C LEU A 48 6.82 -3.80 -10.77
N PRO A 49 5.75 -4.60 -10.51
CA PRO A 49 4.68 -4.88 -11.48
C PRO A 49 3.79 -3.66 -11.69
N LYS A 50 4.35 -2.63 -12.34
CA LYS A 50 3.70 -1.35 -12.60
C LYS A 50 3.00 -1.35 -13.94
N TRP A 51 1.75 -0.90 -13.95
CA TRP A 51 1.04 -0.56 -15.19
C TRP A 51 0.36 0.80 -15.06
N LEU A 52 0.09 1.44 -16.20
CA LEU A 52 -0.63 2.70 -16.22
C LEU A 52 -2.11 2.43 -15.95
N ALA A 53 -2.62 3.09 -14.91
CA ALA A 53 -4.02 3.10 -14.56
C ALA A 53 -4.41 4.52 -14.16
N GLU A 54 -5.59 4.93 -14.58
CA GLU A 54 -6.20 6.15 -14.08
C GLU A 54 -6.60 5.90 -12.63
N ILE A 55 -6.12 6.79 -11.74
CA ILE A 55 -6.42 6.75 -10.32
C ILE A 55 -6.97 8.12 -9.96
N ASP A 56 -8.21 8.13 -9.49
CA ASP A 56 -8.87 9.33 -8.98
C ASP A 56 -9.09 9.17 -7.47
N VAL A 57 -8.82 10.24 -6.72
CA VAL A 57 -8.99 10.28 -5.26
C VAL A 57 -9.56 11.64 -4.86
N SER A 58 -10.67 11.63 -4.14
CA SER A 58 -11.27 12.81 -3.52
C SER A 58 -11.48 12.59 -2.02
N ILE A 59 -11.10 13.61 -1.24
CA ILE A 59 -11.18 13.64 0.22
C ILE A 59 -11.86 14.97 0.60
N GLU A 60 -13.18 14.99 0.53
CA GLU A 60 -14.01 16.17 0.81
C GLU A 60 -14.96 15.91 1.98
N SER A 61 -16.27 15.80 1.74
CA SER A 61 -17.25 15.36 2.74
C SER A 61 -17.15 13.85 2.99
N ASP A 62 -16.89 13.08 1.93
CA ASP A 62 -16.59 11.65 1.95
C ASP A 62 -15.23 11.39 1.29
N VAL A 63 -14.74 10.15 1.46
CA VAL A 63 -13.59 9.64 0.73
C VAL A 63 -14.07 8.80 -0.43
N THR A 64 -13.67 9.18 -1.63
CA THR A 64 -13.85 8.37 -2.83
C THR A 64 -12.51 8.11 -3.49
N ALA A 65 -12.34 6.89 -3.99
CA ALA A 65 -11.20 6.54 -4.81
C ALA A 65 -11.64 5.59 -5.91
N SER A 66 -11.08 5.73 -7.11
CA SER A 66 -11.32 4.79 -8.20
C SER A 66 -10.02 4.49 -8.93
N ILE A 67 -9.92 3.26 -9.43
CA ILE A 67 -8.81 2.78 -10.24
C ILE A 67 -9.41 2.13 -11.49
N SER A 68 -8.94 2.57 -12.65
CA SER A 68 -9.31 2.00 -13.94
C SER A 68 -8.37 0.87 -14.35
N ALA A 69 -8.93 -0.15 -15.00
CA ALA A 69 -8.19 -1.14 -15.77
C ALA A 69 -7.63 -0.55 -17.07
N LEU A 70 -6.80 -1.34 -17.75
CA LEU A 70 -6.33 -1.05 -19.10
C LEU A 70 -7.53 -0.74 -20.03
N GLY A 71 -7.44 0.38 -20.74
CA GLY A 71 -8.52 0.86 -21.62
C GLY A 71 -9.60 1.69 -20.92
N GLY A 72 -9.37 2.15 -19.69
CA GLY A 72 -10.23 3.14 -19.00
C GLY A 72 -11.51 2.58 -18.40
N LYS A 73 -11.70 1.26 -18.42
CA LYS A 73 -12.83 0.61 -17.74
C LYS A 73 -12.60 0.65 -16.22
N PRO A 74 -13.63 0.84 -15.39
CA PRO A 74 -13.46 0.77 -13.95
C PRO A 74 -12.96 -0.63 -13.53
N ASP A 75 -12.03 -0.69 -12.58
CA ASP A 75 -11.57 -1.93 -11.94
C ASP A 75 -12.01 -1.95 -10.47
N LEU A 76 -11.58 -0.96 -9.70
CA LEU A 76 -11.84 -0.90 -8.26
C LEU A 76 -12.35 0.48 -7.89
N SER A 77 -13.37 0.56 -7.04
CA SER A 77 -13.80 1.83 -6.46
C SER A 77 -14.10 1.69 -4.97
N VAL A 78 -13.69 2.69 -4.21
CA VAL A 78 -13.91 2.81 -2.78
C VAL A 78 -14.75 4.04 -2.49
N ASN A 79 -15.74 3.89 -1.63
CA ASN A 79 -16.42 4.99 -0.97
C ASN A 79 -16.43 4.74 0.54
N ALA A 80 -16.13 5.76 1.33
CA ALA A 80 -16.14 5.69 2.78
C ALA A 80 -16.44 7.06 3.41
N PRO A 81 -17.06 7.11 4.60
CA PRO A 81 -17.16 8.34 5.37
C PRO A 81 -15.78 8.88 5.70
N LEU A 82 -15.59 10.20 5.65
CA LEU A 82 -14.37 10.85 6.12
C LEU A 82 -14.41 11.01 7.65
N PRO A 83 -13.57 10.30 8.43
CA PRO A 83 -13.44 10.56 9.85
C PRO A 83 -12.71 11.88 10.09
N ALA A 84 -12.85 12.44 11.29
CA ALA A 84 -12.15 13.66 11.67
C ALA A 84 -10.63 13.53 11.46
N LEU A 85 -10.09 14.37 10.59
CA LEU A 85 -8.67 14.47 10.34
C LEU A 85 -7.96 15.08 11.56
N ARG A 86 -6.78 14.57 11.86
CA ARG A 86 -5.88 15.10 12.88
C ARG A 86 -4.59 15.55 12.22
N THR A 87 -4.12 16.73 12.62
CA THR A 87 -2.80 17.24 12.27
C THR A 87 -1.86 17.01 13.43
N VAL A 88 -0.69 16.47 13.15
CA VAL A 88 0.33 16.12 14.15
C VAL A 88 1.65 16.83 13.85
N ALA A 89 2.48 16.96 14.88
CA ALA A 89 3.80 17.56 14.72
C ALA A 89 4.65 16.75 13.72
N PRO A 90 5.49 17.40 12.88
CA PRO A 90 6.40 16.70 12.00
C PRO A 90 7.24 15.66 12.74
N GLN A 91 7.49 14.50 12.11
CA GLN A 91 8.28 13.38 12.65
C GLN A 91 7.68 12.67 13.87
N SER A 92 6.55 13.14 14.43
CA SER A 92 5.85 12.43 15.51
C SER A 92 5.10 11.18 15.03
N HIS A 93 4.97 11.01 13.72
CA HIS A 93 4.13 10.00 13.09
C HIS A 93 4.80 9.35 11.87
N LEU A 94 6.00 8.82 12.11
CA LEU A 94 6.80 8.12 11.11
C LEU A 94 6.31 6.67 10.95
N GLY A 95 6.11 6.27 9.70
CA GLY A 95 5.90 4.87 9.31
C GLY A 95 7.02 4.40 8.40
N THR A 96 7.34 3.11 8.48
CA THR A 96 8.30 2.48 7.56
C THR A 96 7.64 1.30 6.85
N THR A 97 7.71 1.29 5.52
CA THR A 97 7.30 0.16 4.69
C THR A 97 8.54 -0.45 4.05
N THR A 98 8.81 -1.72 4.36
CA THR A 98 9.83 -2.53 3.70
C THR A 98 9.18 -3.30 2.57
N MET A 99 9.50 -2.93 1.33
CA MET A 99 9.09 -3.67 0.14
C MET A 99 10.14 -4.74 -0.14
N ILE A 100 9.71 -5.98 -0.39
CA ILE A 100 10.58 -7.07 -0.82
C ILE A 100 10.17 -7.50 -2.22
N ASN A 101 11.11 -7.50 -3.16
CA ASN A 101 10.89 -7.89 -4.54
C ASN A 101 12.18 -8.46 -5.15
N ARG A 102 12.04 -9.20 -6.26
CA ARG A 102 13.17 -9.77 -6.99
C ARG A 102 13.61 -8.76 -8.06
N ILE A 103 14.90 -8.48 -8.14
CA ILE A 103 15.53 -7.62 -9.14
C ILE A 103 16.68 -8.43 -9.76
N ASP A 104 16.65 -8.64 -11.07
CA ASP A 104 17.66 -9.40 -11.83
C ASP A 104 17.95 -10.79 -11.26
N GLY A 105 16.90 -11.44 -10.74
CA GLY A 105 17.01 -12.78 -10.16
C GLY A 105 17.41 -12.82 -8.68
N GLU A 106 17.70 -11.68 -8.06
CA GLU A 106 18.11 -11.58 -6.65
C GLU A 106 17.07 -10.88 -5.79
N TRP A 107 16.90 -11.33 -4.54
CA TRP A 107 15.99 -10.70 -3.59
C TRP A 107 16.57 -9.37 -3.11
N HIS A 108 15.76 -8.33 -3.20
CA HIS A 108 16.08 -7.00 -2.72
C HIS A 108 15.01 -6.52 -1.74
N GLN A 109 15.42 -5.63 -0.83
CA GLN A 109 14.54 -4.87 0.02
C GLN A 109 14.63 -3.38 -0.33
N THR A 110 13.51 -2.68 -0.28
CA THR A 110 13.43 -1.23 -0.44
C THR A 110 12.70 -0.64 0.76
N LEU A 111 13.31 0.34 1.42
CA LEU A 111 12.69 1.04 2.54
C LEU A 111 11.98 2.31 2.07
N VAL A 112 10.71 2.44 2.43
CA VAL A 112 9.92 3.66 2.24
C VAL A 112 9.58 4.22 3.60
N GLN A 113 10.00 5.45 3.85
CA GLN A 113 9.70 6.17 5.09
C GLN A 113 8.65 7.23 4.81
N THR A 114 7.61 7.26 5.64
CA THR A 114 6.49 8.18 5.50
C THR A 114 6.34 8.99 6.79
N ASN A 115 6.54 10.30 6.69
CA ASN A 115 6.22 11.26 7.74
C ASN A 115 4.80 11.77 7.53
N THR A 116 3.86 11.24 8.29
CA THR A 116 2.43 11.59 8.18
C THR A 116 2.15 12.87 8.97
N LEU A 117 1.51 13.86 8.35
CA LEU A 117 1.22 15.16 8.97
C LEU A 117 -0.27 15.34 9.25
N THR A 118 -1.14 15.03 8.28
CA THR A 118 -2.60 15.15 8.44
C THR A 118 -3.29 13.88 7.94
N TYR A 119 -4.05 13.24 8.83
CA TYR A 119 -4.58 11.90 8.58
C TYR A 119 -5.79 11.55 9.46
N ALA A 120 -6.51 10.48 9.11
CA ALA A 120 -7.49 9.80 9.93
C ALA A 120 -7.28 8.28 9.83
N GLU A 121 -7.51 7.55 10.93
CA GLU A 121 -7.42 6.09 10.95
C GLU A 121 -8.69 5.53 11.61
N ARG A 122 -9.25 4.46 11.04
CA ARG A 122 -10.35 3.70 11.63
C ARG A 122 -10.09 2.21 11.55
N PHE A 123 -10.11 1.55 12.70
CA PHE A 123 -10.11 0.10 12.81
C PHE A 123 -11.54 -0.42 12.64
N LEU A 124 -11.67 -1.56 11.95
CA LEU A 124 -12.95 -2.20 11.62
C LEU A 124 -13.99 -1.15 11.15
N PRO A 125 -13.65 -0.36 10.11
CA PRO A 125 -14.47 0.75 9.69
C PRO A 125 -15.83 0.26 9.21
N ARG A 126 -16.87 1.04 9.51
CA ARG A 126 -18.24 0.79 9.03
C ARG A 126 -18.51 1.68 7.82
N ASN A 127 -19.52 1.29 7.03
CA ASN A 127 -19.99 2.03 5.87
C ASN A 127 -18.91 2.25 4.81
N VAL A 128 -17.96 1.33 4.69
CA VAL A 128 -16.99 1.33 3.59
C VAL A 128 -17.52 0.43 2.48
N SER A 129 -17.71 1.01 1.30
CA SER A 129 -18.07 0.28 0.09
C SER A 129 -16.84 0.08 -0.76
N LEU A 130 -16.49 -1.18 -1.03
CA LEU A 130 -15.43 -1.58 -1.96
C LEU A 130 -16.09 -2.33 -3.11
N LEU A 131 -16.21 -1.68 -4.28
CA LEU A 131 -16.78 -2.29 -5.46
C LEU A 131 -15.67 -2.83 -6.36
N ARG A 132 -15.86 -4.08 -6.79
CA ARG A 132 -15.01 -4.82 -7.73
C ARG A 132 -15.74 -4.91 -9.06
N HIS A 133 -15.10 -4.40 -10.10
CA HIS A 133 -15.67 -4.32 -11.45
C HIS A 133 -15.11 -5.40 -12.40
N GLY A 134 -14.34 -6.35 -11.85
CA GLY A 134 -13.84 -7.53 -12.58
C GLY A 134 -12.54 -7.31 -13.35
N GLY A 135 -11.86 -6.18 -13.14
CA GLY A 135 -10.52 -5.94 -13.67
C GLY A 135 -9.41 -6.67 -12.90
N PRO A 136 -8.14 -6.48 -13.28
CA PRO A 136 -7.01 -7.21 -12.68
C PRO A 136 -6.88 -7.07 -11.16
N LEU A 137 -7.15 -5.89 -10.58
CA LEU A 137 -7.11 -5.69 -9.12
C LEU A 137 -8.30 -6.37 -8.44
N SER A 138 -9.48 -6.29 -9.03
CA SER A 138 -10.65 -7.03 -8.55
C SER A 138 -10.35 -8.51 -8.45
N GLN A 139 -9.85 -9.11 -9.54
CA GLN A 139 -9.51 -10.53 -9.61
C GLN A 139 -8.39 -10.90 -8.63
N LEU A 140 -7.40 -10.02 -8.44
CA LEU A 140 -6.35 -10.23 -7.43
C LEU A 140 -6.93 -10.29 -6.02
N LEU A 141 -7.81 -9.36 -5.66
CA LEU A 141 -8.48 -9.35 -4.35
C LEU A 141 -9.41 -10.54 -4.17
N ASP A 142 -10.09 -10.99 -5.23
CA ASP A 142 -10.91 -12.20 -5.23
C ASP A 142 -10.04 -13.45 -5.01
N GLY A 143 -8.94 -13.58 -5.75
CA GLY A 143 -8.02 -14.71 -5.63
C GLY A 143 -7.31 -14.80 -4.28
N LEU A 144 -7.11 -13.65 -3.61
CA LEU A 144 -6.59 -13.59 -2.24
C LEU A 144 -7.67 -13.87 -1.17
N GLY A 145 -8.95 -13.97 -1.53
CA GLY A 145 -10.05 -14.11 -0.58
C GLY A 145 -10.20 -12.90 0.35
N ALA A 146 -9.84 -11.70 -0.11
CA ALA A 146 -9.83 -10.49 0.71
C ALA A 146 -11.25 -9.98 0.95
N THR A 147 -11.97 -10.49 1.95
CA THR A 147 -13.39 -10.12 2.15
C THR A 147 -13.63 -9.00 3.15
N THR A 148 -12.68 -8.78 4.07
CA THR A 148 -12.92 -7.94 5.26
C THR A 148 -11.90 -6.82 5.36
N ILE A 149 -12.39 -5.59 5.49
CA ILE A 149 -11.56 -4.40 5.72
C ILE A 149 -11.26 -4.30 7.21
N LEU A 150 -10.00 -4.51 7.59
CA LEU A 150 -9.59 -4.46 9.00
C LEU A 150 -9.28 -3.04 9.48
N ARG A 151 -8.85 -2.17 8.57
CA ARG A 151 -8.44 -0.80 8.85
C ARG A 151 -8.55 0.06 7.59
N LEU A 152 -8.98 1.31 7.78
CA LEU A 152 -8.96 2.36 6.77
C LEU A 152 -8.05 3.49 7.27
N ASP A 153 -7.05 3.82 6.46
CA ASP A 153 -6.14 4.93 6.67
C ASP A 153 -6.35 5.97 5.57
N ILE A 154 -6.64 7.21 5.98
CA ILE A 154 -6.84 8.35 5.09
C ILE A 154 -5.72 9.33 5.41
N VAL A 155 -4.84 9.57 4.45
CA VAL A 155 -3.69 10.47 4.61
C VAL A 155 -3.85 11.61 3.62
N LYS A 156 -4.00 12.84 4.15
CA LYS A 156 -4.14 14.06 3.35
C LYS A 156 -2.79 14.71 3.09
N ASP A 157 -1.94 14.77 4.12
CA ASP A 157 -0.62 15.39 4.03
C ASP A 157 0.44 14.45 4.60
N ALA A 158 1.47 14.16 3.79
CA ALA A 158 2.62 13.38 4.20
C ALA A 158 3.86 13.75 3.38
N GLN A 159 5.03 13.49 3.95
CA GLN A 159 6.31 13.52 3.26
C GLN A 159 6.84 12.10 3.13
N ILE A 160 7.31 11.72 1.94
CA ILE A 160 7.73 10.34 1.65
C ILE A 160 9.17 10.34 1.15
N VAL A 161 9.97 9.43 1.69
CA VAL A 161 11.32 9.11 1.20
C VAL A 161 11.32 7.68 0.68
N LEU A 162 11.67 7.51 -0.59
CA LEU A 162 11.89 6.21 -1.22
C LEU A 162 13.40 5.97 -1.31
N ASN A 163 13.90 4.97 -0.60
CA ASN A 163 15.31 4.59 -0.65
C ASN A 163 15.60 3.74 -1.91
N MET A 164 16.89 3.56 -2.20
CA MET A 164 17.33 2.62 -3.23
C MET A 164 17.15 1.17 -2.74
N PRO A 165 16.93 0.20 -3.65
CA PRO A 165 16.92 -1.21 -3.28
C PRO A 165 18.30 -1.62 -2.77
N THR A 166 18.32 -2.43 -1.73
CA THR A 166 19.52 -3.12 -1.25
C THR A 166 19.27 -4.63 -1.30
N PRO A 167 20.31 -5.45 -1.54
CA PRO A 167 20.16 -6.90 -1.46
C PRO A 167 19.55 -7.31 -0.11
N LEU A 168 18.61 -8.26 -0.16
CA LEU A 168 18.06 -8.87 1.04
C LEU A 168 19.11 -9.86 1.57
N GLU A 169 19.89 -9.45 2.57
CA GLU A 169 20.85 -10.34 3.21
C GLU A 169 20.11 -11.56 3.77
N ALA A 170 20.46 -12.76 3.28
CA ALA A 170 20.01 -13.99 3.90
C ALA A 170 20.61 -14.02 5.31
N SER A 171 19.76 -14.05 6.33
CA SER A 171 20.22 -14.29 7.70
C SER A 171 21.03 -15.58 7.70
N ARG A 172 22.36 -15.48 7.80
CA ARG A 172 23.21 -16.62 8.12
C ARG A 172 22.82 -17.03 9.55
N SER A 173 22.14 -18.16 9.65
CA SER A 173 21.99 -18.94 10.88
C SER A 173 23.35 -19.37 11.42
#